data_AF-A0A4Q3GWE5-F1
#
_entry.id   AF-A0A4Q3GWE5-F1
#
_cell.length_a   1.000
_cell.length_b   1.000
_cell.length_c   1.000
_cell.angle_alpha   90.00
_cell.angle_beta   90.00
_cell.angle_gamma   90.00
#
_symmetry.space_group_name_H-M   'P 1'
#
loop_
_entity.id
_entity.type
_entity.pdbx_description
1 polymer ?
#
loop_
_entity_poly.entity_id
_entity_poly.type
_entity_poly.pdbx_seq_one_letter_code
_entity_poly.pdbx_strand_id
1 'polypeptide(L)'
;MNSELTTAVRRIVVLGGGSAGWLTAATLAAELGGTAPDALQITLIESPDVPSIGVGEGTWPTMRATLHRIGLSEVTLVRECDASFKQGSCFDGWLDGSATDRYYHPFTLPHGQGEADLVGAWLEGGAGSDAAFAEAVSSQPHVC
;
A
#
# COMPACT_ATOMS: atom_id res chain seq x y z
N MET A 1 4.98 38.15 -28.65
CA MET A 1 3.66 37.68 -28.19
C MET A 1 3.77 36.18 -28.01
N ASN A 2 4.06 35.74 -26.79
CA ASN A 2 4.32 34.33 -26.47
C ASN A 2 3.01 33.55 -26.57
N SER A 3 2.89 32.75 -27.62
CA SER A 3 1.86 31.73 -27.72
C SER A 3 2.36 30.50 -26.97
N GLU A 4 2.13 30.45 -25.65
CA GLU A 4 2.23 29.18 -24.92
C GLU A 4 1.10 28.27 -25.41
N LEU A 5 1.39 27.47 -26.43
CA LEU A 5 0.57 26.32 -26.78
C LEU A 5 0.83 25.24 -25.73
N THR A 6 0.04 25.24 -24.66
CA THR A 6 -0.08 24.07 -23.79
C THR A 6 -0.98 23.05 -24.49
N THR A 7 -0.43 22.37 -25.49
CA THR A 7 -1.14 21.28 -26.16
C THR A 7 -1.48 20.21 -25.12
N ALA A 8 -2.77 19.90 -24.97
CA ALA A 8 -3.22 18.88 -24.03
C ALA A 8 -2.52 17.54 -24.32
N VAL A 9 -1.96 16.92 -23.28
CA VAL A 9 -1.34 15.59 -23.40
C VAL A 9 -2.44 14.58 -23.72
N ARG A 10 -2.30 13.85 -24.83
CA ARG A 10 -3.26 12.80 -25.27
C ARG A 10 -2.66 11.41 -25.37
N ARG A 11 -1.33 11.29 -25.30
CA ARG A 11 -0.60 10.04 -25.47
C ARG A 11 0.42 9.89 -24.36
N ILE A 12 0.37 8.77 -23.66
CA ILE A 12 1.30 8.41 -22.60
C ILE A 12 1.96 7.08 -22.97
N VAL A 13 3.28 7.02 -22.86
CA VAL A 13 4.04 5.79 -22.98
C VAL A 13 4.58 5.43 -21.60
N VAL A 14 4.22 4.25 -21.10
CA VAL A 14 4.79 3.64 -19.90
C VAL A 14 5.90 2.69 -20.35
N LEU A 15 7.16 3.08 -20.10
CA LEU A 15 8.33 2.28 -20.46
C LEU A 15 8.77 1.43 -19.25
N GLY A 16 8.62 0.12 -19.37
CA GLY A 16 8.83 -0.86 -18.31
C GLY A 16 7.50 -1.41 -17.79
N GLY A 17 7.45 -2.74 -17.63
CA GLY A 17 6.30 -3.42 -17.03
C GLY A 17 6.49 -3.71 -15.55
N GLY A 18 6.32 -4.96 -15.15
CA GLY A 18 6.21 -5.35 -13.74
C GLY A 18 5.07 -4.63 -13.00
N SER A 19 5.02 -4.76 -11.67
CA SER A 19 3.96 -4.16 -10.85
C SER A 19 3.83 -2.65 -11.07
N ALA A 20 4.96 -1.93 -11.12
CA ALA A 20 4.96 -0.47 -11.28
C ALA A 20 4.38 -0.02 -12.63
N GLY A 21 4.82 -0.61 -13.74
CA GLY A 21 4.35 -0.26 -15.08
C GLY A 21 2.88 -0.58 -15.27
N TRP A 22 2.47 -1.79 -14.91
CA TRP A 22 1.09 -2.25 -15.08
C TRP A 22 0.10 -1.52 -14.17
N LEU A 23 0.43 -1.25 -12.90
CA LEU A 23 -0.43 -0.45 -12.02
C LEU A 23 -0.55 1.00 -12.51
N THR A 24 0.52 1.59 -13.04
CA THR A 24 0.50 2.93 -13.64
C THR A 24 -0.43 2.96 -14.86
N ALA A 25 -0.24 2.05 -15.80
CA ALA A 25 -1.05 1.98 -17.02
C ALA A 25 -2.54 1.72 -16.70
N ALA A 26 -2.84 0.78 -15.79
CA ALA A 26 -4.20 0.48 -15.38
C ALA A 26 -4.89 1.65 -14.68
N THR A 27 -4.18 2.36 -13.79
CA THR A 27 -4.73 3.54 -13.10
C THR A 27 -5.04 4.67 -14.08
N LEU A 28 -4.12 4.98 -15.00
CA LEU A 28 -4.35 5.98 -16.04
C LEU A 28 -5.52 5.59 -16.96
N ALA A 29 -5.62 4.32 -17.33
CA ALA A 29 -6.69 3.84 -18.21
C ALA A 29 -8.06 3.92 -17.52
N ALA A 30 -8.13 3.59 -16.24
CA ALA A 30 -9.36 3.64 -15.46
C ALA A 30 -9.88 5.07 -15.26
N GLU A 31 -8.99 6.04 -15.06
CA GLU A 31 -9.39 7.43 -14.79
C GLU A 31 -9.55 8.28 -16.06
N LEU A 32 -8.70 8.07 -17.07
CA LEU A 32 -8.51 8.98 -18.20
C LEU A 32 -8.56 8.29 -19.56
N GLY A 33 -8.73 6.96 -19.59
CA GLY A 33 -8.87 6.19 -20.83
C GLY A 33 -10.30 6.16 -21.37
N GLY A 34 -10.61 5.16 -22.19
CA GLY A 34 -11.95 4.91 -22.74
C GLY A 34 -12.12 5.35 -24.19
N THR A 35 -13.36 5.60 -24.59
CA THR A 35 -13.76 5.88 -25.99
C THR A 35 -14.13 7.33 -26.25
N ALA A 36 -14.06 8.19 -25.22
CA ALA A 36 -14.35 9.61 -25.37
C ALA A 36 -13.33 10.28 -26.31
N PRO A 37 -13.72 11.36 -27.03
CA PRO A 37 -12.81 12.05 -27.95
C PRO A 37 -11.53 12.59 -27.29
N ASP A 38 -11.58 12.80 -25.98
CA ASP A 38 -10.51 13.33 -25.15
C ASP A 38 -9.80 12.25 -24.30
N ALA A 39 -10.16 10.98 -24.46
CA ALA A 39 -9.52 9.86 -23.78
C ALA A 39 -8.02 9.77 -24.09
N LEU A 40 -7.23 9.43 -23.08
CA LEU A 40 -5.80 9.20 -23.22
C LEU A 40 -5.52 7.87 -23.93
N GLN A 41 -4.60 7.91 -24.89
CA GLN A 41 -3.99 6.72 -25.47
C GLN A 41 -2.79 6.33 -24.61
N ILE A 42 -2.84 5.13 -24.04
CA ILE A 42 -1.81 4.61 -23.13
C ILE A 42 -1.15 3.42 -23.80
N THR A 43 0.17 3.48 -23.96
CA THR A 43 0.99 2.39 -24.50
C THR A 43 1.97 1.94 -23.44
N LEU A 44 1.99 0.65 -23.10
CA LEU A 44 3.02 0.06 -22.24
C LEU A 44 4.02 -0.71 -23.10
N ILE A 45 5.31 -0.50 -22.86
CA ILE A 45 6.41 -1.21 -23.54
C ILE A 45 7.21 -1.95 -22.48
N GLU A 46 7.19 -3.28 -22.51
CA GLU A 46 7.88 -4.16 -21.57
C GLU A 46 8.93 -5.02 -22.31
N SER A 47 10.09 -5.19 -21.70
CA SER A 47 11.12 -6.09 -22.24
C SER A 47 10.71 -7.54 -21.99
N PRO A 48 10.75 -8.42 -23.02
CA PRO A 48 10.48 -9.84 -22.81
C PRO A 48 11.63 -10.59 -22.12
N ASP A 49 12.83 -9.99 -22.08
CA ASP A 49 14.07 -10.70 -21.74
C ASP A 49 14.54 -10.48 -20.30
N VAL A 50 13.96 -9.50 -19.59
CA VAL A 50 14.36 -9.14 -18.22
C VAL A 50 13.22 -9.45 -17.25
N PRO A 51 13.22 -10.60 -16.57
CA PRO A 51 12.18 -10.93 -15.60
C PRO A 51 12.33 -10.09 -14.33
N SER A 52 11.21 -9.83 -13.66
CA SER A 52 11.22 -9.30 -12.29
C SER A 52 11.79 -10.34 -11.32
N ILE A 53 12.56 -9.90 -10.33
CA ILE A 53 12.99 -10.74 -9.22
C ILE A 53 11.80 -10.94 -8.28
N GLY A 54 11.28 -12.16 -8.19
CA GLY A 54 10.17 -12.51 -7.29
C GLY A 54 10.68 -13.10 -5.98
N VAL A 55 10.54 -12.36 -4.87
CA VAL A 55 10.78 -12.85 -3.50
C VAL A 55 9.58 -12.65 -2.57
N GLY A 56 8.44 -12.27 -3.14
CA GLY A 56 7.26 -11.82 -2.41
C GLY A 56 7.26 -10.31 -2.17
N GLU A 57 6.09 -9.68 -2.31
CA GLU A 57 5.90 -8.24 -2.09
C GLU A 57 4.79 -8.02 -1.05
N GLY A 58 4.98 -7.03 -0.18
CA GLY A 58 3.98 -6.63 0.81
C GLY A 58 3.34 -5.30 0.43
N THR A 59 2.03 -5.17 0.63
CA THR A 59 1.29 -3.94 0.36
C THR A 59 0.83 -3.24 1.64
N TRP A 60 0.11 -2.13 1.48
CA TRP A 60 -0.62 -1.41 2.52
C TRP A 60 -2.13 -1.53 2.27
N PRO A 61 -3.00 -1.26 3.27
CA PRO A 61 -4.45 -1.34 3.11
C PRO A 61 -5.02 -0.47 1.98
N THR A 62 -4.28 0.56 1.55
CA THR A 62 -4.58 1.43 0.41
C THR A 62 -4.64 0.67 -0.92
N MET A 63 -3.98 -0.48 -1.04
CA MET A 63 -4.03 -1.31 -2.25
C MET A 63 -5.47 -1.71 -2.61
N ARG A 64 -6.34 -1.94 -1.62
CA ARG A 64 -7.76 -2.24 -1.87
C ARG A 64 -8.46 -1.14 -2.66
N ALA A 65 -8.15 0.13 -2.35
CA ALA A 65 -8.68 1.27 -3.08
C ALA A 65 -8.11 1.34 -4.51
N THR A 66 -6.83 1.03 -4.69
CA THR A 66 -6.21 0.91 -6.02
C THR A 66 -6.90 -0.14 -6.87
N LEU A 67 -7.09 -1.36 -6.34
CA LEU A 67 -7.78 -2.46 -7.05
C LEU A 67 -9.19 -2.07 -7.45
N HIS A 68 -9.96 -1.51 -6.51
CA HIS A 68 -11.31 -1.04 -6.79
C HIS A 68 -11.34 0.02 -7.90
N ARG A 69 -10.42 1.00 -7.83
CA ARG A 69 -10.32 2.07 -8.82
C ARG A 69 -10.00 1.55 -10.22
N ILE A 70 -9.13 0.54 -10.35
CA ILE A 70 -8.82 -0.07 -11.66
C ILE A 70 -9.85 -1.12 -12.10
N GLY A 71 -10.92 -1.32 -11.32
CA GLY A 71 -11.97 -2.29 -11.63
C GLY A 71 -11.59 -3.76 -11.40
N LEU A 72 -10.54 -4.02 -10.62
CA LEU A 72 -10.08 -5.37 -10.29
C LEU A 72 -10.66 -5.83 -8.96
N SER A 73 -11.23 -7.04 -8.94
CA SER A 73 -11.74 -7.66 -7.72
C SER A 73 -10.61 -8.13 -6.81
N GLU A 74 -10.71 -7.87 -5.50
CA GLU A 74 -9.77 -8.40 -4.50
C GLU A 74 -9.78 -9.94 -4.49
N VAL A 75 -10.93 -10.57 -4.77
CA VAL A 75 -11.03 -12.03 -4.91
C VAL A 75 -10.19 -12.55 -6.07
N THR A 76 -10.13 -11.80 -7.18
CA THR A 76 -9.29 -12.15 -8.33
C THR A 76 -7.81 -12.06 -7.95
N LEU A 77 -7.40 -10.99 -7.27
CA LEU A 77 -6.02 -10.85 -6.80
C LEU A 77 -5.61 -12.04 -5.91
N VAL A 78 -6.44 -12.40 -4.92
CA VAL A 78 -6.14 -13.50 -4.00
C VAL A 78 -6.03 -14.84 -4.71
N ARG A 79 -6.90 -15.10 -5.69
CA ARG A 79 -6.91 -16.38 -6.43
C ARG A 79 -5.77 -16.50 -7.44
N GLU A 80 -5.42 -15.42 -8.11
CA GLU A 80 -4.51 -15.46 -9.27
C GLU A 80 -3.07 -15.07 -8.93
N CYS A 81 -2.79 -14.54 -7.72
CA CYS A 81 -1.48 -13.99 -7.38
C CYS A 81 -0.84 -14.59 -6.12
N ASP A 82 -1.28 -15.77 -5.66
CA ASP A 82 -0.78 -16.43 -4.43
C ASP A 82 -0.72 -15.48 -3.22
N ALA A 83 -1.76 -14.63 -3.09
CA ALA A 83 -1.77 -13.58 -2.09
C ALA A 83 -2.20 -14.10 -0.72
N SER A 84 -1.63 -13.52 0.33
CA SER A 84 -2.04 -13.70 1.73
C SER A 84 -2.36 -12.35 2.39
N PHE A 85 -3.00 -12.39 3.55
CA PHE A 85 -3.41 -11.19 4.28
C PHE A 85 -2.26 -10.65 5.14
N LYS A 86 -1.87 -9.40 4.88
CA LYS A 86 -0.92 -8.66 5.72
C LYS A 86 -1.68 -7.73 6.65
N GLN A 87 -1.49 -7.89 7.96
CA GLN A 87 -2.13 -7.04 8.97
C GLN A 87 -1.21 -5.92 9.49
N GLY A 88 0.10 -6.02 9.28
CA GLY A 88 1.07 -5.01 9.73
C GLY A 88 2.49 -5.50 9.52
N SER A 89 3.40 -4.99 10.34
CA SER A 89 4.79 -5.47 10.44
C SER A 89 5.11 -5.87 11.87
N CYS A 90 5.83 -6.98 12.03
CA CYS A 90 6.46 -7.38 13.30
C CYS A 90 7.97 -7.09 13.17
N PHE A 91 8.53 -6.48 14.21
CA PHE A 91 9.96 -6.16 14.28
C PHE A 91 10.57 -6.97 15.42
N ASP A 92 11.36 -7.98 15.06
CA ASP A 92 12.02 -8.90 15.98
C ASP A 92 13.52 -8.56 16.12
N GLY A 93 13.99 -8.35 17.35
CA GLY A 93 15.41 -8.13 17.67
C GLY A 93 15.99 -6.79 17.19
N TRP A 94 15.14 -5.77 17.01
CA TRP A 94 15.56 -4.46 16.48
C TRP A 94 16.18 -3.52 17.51
N LEU A 95 15.81 -3.64 18.78
CA LEU A 95 16.31 -2.83 19.88
C LEU A 95 17.60 -3.42 20.47
N ASP A 96 17.58 -4.69 20.86
CA ASP A 96 18.69 -5.35 21.56
C ASP A 96 19.03 -6.76 21.06
N GLY A 97 18.23 -7.31 20.13
CA GLY A 97 18.47 -8.62 19.54
C GLY A 97 18.09 -9.80 20.42
N SER A 98 17.46 -9.56 21.58
CA SER A 98 16.95 -10.62 22.45
C SER A 98 15.71 -11.29 21.84
N ALA A 99 15.44 -12.53 22.25
CA ALA A 99 14.25 -13.26 21.79
C ALA A 99 12.91 -12.65 22.27
N THR A 100 12.96 -11.75 23.26
CA THR A 100 11.83 -11.01 23.82
C THR A 100 11.65 -9.63 23.19
N ASP A 101 12.64 -9.13 22.45
CA ASP A 101 12.58 -7.86 21.74
C ASP A 101 11.71 -8.00 20.50
N ARG A 102 10.43 -7.65 20.67
CA ARG A 102 9.41 -7.71 19.63
C ARG A 102 8.45 -6.54 19.80
N TYR A 103 8.13 -5.88 18.68
CA TYR A 103 6.97 -4.99 18.64
C TYR A 103 6.22 -5.06 17.32
N TYR A 104 4.94 -4.71 17.37
CA TYR A 104 4.06 -4.67 16.20
C TYR A 104 3.81 -3.23 15.73
N HIS A 105 3.80 -3.05 14.41
CA HIS A 105 3.29 -1.87 13.72
C HIS A 105 2.02 -2.28 12.95
N PRO A 106 0.84 -2.24 13.60
CA PRO A 106 -0.41 -2.65 12.99
C PRO A 106 -0.91 -1.63 11.96
N PHE A 107 -1.71 -2.09 11.00
CA PHE A 107 -2.42 -1.20 10.07
C PHE A 107 -3.67 -0.55 10.69
N THR A 108 -4.23 -1.15 11.73
CA THR A 108 -5.36 -0.58 12.48
C THR A 108 -4.88 0.58 13.35
N LEU A 109 -5.60 1.69 13.29
CA LEU A 109 -5.34 2.83 14.17
C LEU A 109 -5.59 2.45 15.65
N PRO A 110 -4.94 3.11 16.61
CA PRO A 110 -5.28 2.98 18.02
C PRO A 110 -6.77 3.18 18.30
N HIS A 111 -7.32 2.40 19.23
CA HIS A 111 -8.69 2.61 19.71
C HIS A 111 -8.80 3.97 20.40
N GLY A 112 -9.76 4.81 19.99
CA GLY A 112 -9.89 6.18 20.50
C GLY A 112 -8.85 7.16 19.93
N GLN A 113 -8.24 6.84 18.78
CA GLN A 113 -7.32 7.76 18.09
C GLN A 113 -7.97 9.13 17.88
N GLY A 114 -7.34 10.19 18.41
CA GLY A 114 -7.83 11.56 18.34
C GLY A 114 -8.83 11.96 19.43
N GLU A 115 -9.25 11.03 20.30
CA GLU A 115 -10.11 11.32 21.46
C GLU A 115 -9.28 11.67 22.71
N ALA A 116 -8.06 11.15 22.82
CA ALA A 116 -7.14 11.41 23.92
C ALA A 116 -5.66 11.34 23.47
N ASP A 117 -4.76 11.87 24.30
CA ASP A 117 -3.32 11.66 24.14
C ASP A 117 -2.93 10.26 24.66
N LEU A 118 -3.16 9.25 23.81
CA LEU A 118 -2.86 7.86 24.12
C LEU A 118 -1.37 7.60 24.31
N VAL A 119 -0.51 8.36 23.62
CA VAL A 119 0.95 8.21 23.71
C VAL A 119 1.44 8.76 25.05
N GLY A 120 1.00 9.96 25.42
CA GLY A 120 1.30 10.56 26.73
C GLY A 120 0.83 9.66 27.87
N ALA A 121 -0.41 9.19 27.82
CA ALA A 121 -0.95 8.29 28.83
C ALA A 121 -0.16 6.96 28.94
N TRP A 122 0.28 6.39 27.82
CA TRP A 122 1.12 5.19 27.82
C TRP A 122 2.51 5.45 28.42
N LEU A 123 3.17 6.56 28.03
CA LEU A 123 4.49 6.95 28.54
C LEU A 123 4.47 7.28 30.05
N GLU A 124 3.37 7.84 30.55
CA GLU A 124 3.16 8.13 31.97
C GLU A 124 2.82 6.87 32.81
N GLY A 125 2.72 5.69 32.17
CA GLY A 125 2.42 4.42 32.84
C GLY A 125 0.92 4.13 33.02
N GLY A 126 0.04 4.90 32.37
CA GLY A 126 -1.42 4.80 32.46
C GLY A 126 -2.01 3.52 31.84
N ALA A 127 -1.23 2.80 31.04
CA ALA A 127 -1.58 1.47 30.52
C ALA A 127 -0.66 0.40 31.11
N GLY A 128 -0.86 0.05 32.39
CA GLY A 128 -0.29 -1.15 33.04
C GLY A 128 1.14 -1.49 32.61
N SER A 129 2.11 -0.72 33.12
CA SER A 129 3.53 -0.73 32.77
C SER A 129 4.14 -2.13 32.56
N ASP A 130 4.29 -2.49 31.29
CA ASP A 130 5.28 -3.41 30.66
C ASP A 130 4.81 -3.78 29.23
N ALA A 131 3.54 -3.52 28.88
CA ALA A 131 3.01 -3.80 27.54
C ALA A 131 3.53 -2.84 26.47
N ALA A 132 3.83 -3.38 25.28
CA ALA A 132 4.17 -2.59 24.12
C ALA A 132 2.99 -1.69 23.70
N PHE A 133 3.28 -0.48 23.20
CA PHE A 133 2.25 0.51 22.86
C PHE A 133 1.11 -0.07 22.01
N ALA A 134 1.45 -0.80 20.94
CA ALA A 134 0.46 -1.40 20.04
C ALA A 134 -0.49 -2.40 20.75
N GLU A 135 0.01 -3.16 21.73
CA GLU A 135 -0.78 -4.13 22.50
C GLU A 135 -1.71 -3.44 23.50
N ALA A 136 -1.29 -2.30 24.03
CA ALA A 136 -2.07 -1.49 24.95
C ALA A 136 -3.25 -0.76 24.27
N VAL A 137 -3.08 -0.36 23.00
CA VAL A 137 -4.04 0.52 22.31
C VAL A 137 -4.76 -0.14 21.13
N SER A 138 -4.44 -1.38 20.79
CA SER A 138 -5.05 -2.10 19.68
C SER A 138 -5.29 -3.57 20.02
N SER A 139 -6.39 -4.12 19.50
CA SER A 139 -6.65 -5.56 19.56
C SER A 139 -5.87 -6.34 18.51
N GLN A 140 -5.34 -5.67 17.49
CA GLN A 140 -4.75 -6.33 16.33
C GLN A 140 -3.52 -7.20 16.67
N PRO A 141 -2.56 -6.76 17.52
CA PRO A 141 -1.43 -7.60 17.91
C PRO A 141 -1.83 -8.92 18.58
N HIS A 142 -3.00 -8.97 19.23
CA HIS A 142 -3.50 -10.15 19.94
C HIS A 142 -4.16 -11.21 19.03
N VAL A 143 -4.34 -10.90 17.75
CA VAL A 143 -4.96 -11.79 16.74
C VAL A 143 -4.08 -12.02 15.51
N CYS A 144 -2.85 -11.48 15.51
CA CYS A 144 -1.87 -11.68 14.45
C CYS A 144 -1.00 -12.92 14.70
#